data_AF-A0A1Z4RLP8-F1
#
_entry.id   AF-A0A1Z4RLP8-F1
#
_cell.length_a   1.000
_cell.length_b   1.000
_cell.length_c   1.000
_cell.angle_alpha   90.00
_cell.angle_beta   90.00
_cell.angle_gamma   90.00
#
_symmetry.space_group_name_H-M   'P 1'
#
loop_
_entity.id
_entity.type
_entity.pdbx_description
1 polymer ?
#
loop_
_entity_poly.entity_id
_entity_poly.type
_entity_poly.pdbx_seq_one_letter_code
_entity_poly.pdbx_strand_id
1 'polypeptide(L)' 'MAQRLKRWESPRQQGRNNKGRGGSARARQLRKREQMLRQKLKNNHDEQSQRQLERELSPSFFLLISY' A
#
# COMPACT_ATOMS: atom_id res chain seq x y z
N MET A 1 19.91 1.79 -22.35
CA MET A 1 20.85 2.54 -21.48
C MET A 1 21.88 1.57 -20.91
N ALA A 2 23.01 1.36 -21.60
CA ALA A 2 24.08 0.48 -21.12
C ALA A 2 24.92 1.22 -20.07
N GLN A 3 24.76 0.86 -18.80
CA GLN A 3 25.51 1.46 -17.69
C GLN A 3 26.91 0.83 -17.65
N ARG A 4 27.92 1.54 -18.18
CA ARG A 4 29.33 1.10 -18.13
C ARG A 4 29.85 1.19 -16.69
N LEU A 5 30.23 0.06 -16.09
CA LEU A 5 30.84 -0.01 -14.77
C LEU A 5 32.27 0.58 -14.80
N LYS A 6 32.69 1.21 -13.69
CA LYS A 6 34.07 1.72 -13.55
C LYS A 6 35.05 0.54 -13.45
N ARG A 7 36.29 0.71 -13.91
CA ARG A 7 37.32 -0.36 -13.97
C ARG A 7 37.57 -1.08 -12.64
N TRP A 8 37.35 -0.41 -11.52
CA TRP A 8 37.53 -0.92 -10.15
C TRP A 8 36.25 -1.52 -9.55
N GLU A 9 35.13 -1.46 -10.28
CA GLU A 9 33.92 -2.17 -9.90
C GLU A 9 33.93 -3.57 -10.51
N SER A 10 33.98 -4.60 -9.66
CA SER A 10 33.67 -5.97 -10.04
C SER A 10 32.33 -5.99 -10.78
N PRO A 11 32.18 -6.70 -11.93
CA PRO A 11 30.93 -6.78 -12.67
C PRO A 11 29.79 -7.15 -11.72
N ARG A 12 29.00 -6.13 -11.32
CA ARG A 12 27.89 -6.33 -10.39
C ARG A 12 26.77 -6.96 -11.19
N GLN A 13 26.80 -8.29 -11.31
CA GLN A 13 25.65 -9.00 -11.84
C GLN A 13 24.40 -8.57 -11.05
N GLN A 14 23.37 -8.13 -11.78
CA GLN A 14 22.11 -7.75 -11.16
C GLN A 14 21.56 -8.97 -10.40
N GLY A 15 21.20 -8.79 -9.13
CA GLY A 15 20.58 -9.85 -8.31
C GLY A 15 21.48 -10.55 -7.30
N ARG A 16 22.80 -10.27 -7.23
CA ARG A 16 23.68 -10.80 -6.15
C ARG A 16 23.18 -10.44 -4.74
N ASN A 17 22.56 -9.27 -4.61
CA ASN A 17 22.03 -8.78 -3.34
C ASN A 17 20.63 -9.31 -2.99
N ASN A 18 19.97 -10.12 -3.83
CA ASN A 18 18.60 -10.58 -3.55
C ASN A 18 18.54 -11.76 -2.57
N LYS A 19 19.60 -12.59 -2.52
CA LYS A 19 19.64 -13.84 -1.73
C LYS A 19 20.36 -13.72 -0.38
N GLY A 20 20.86 -12.53 -0.02
CA GLY A 20 21.60 -12.28 1.23
C GLY A 20 20.83 -11.48 2.29
N ARG A 21 21.48 -11.17 3.41
CA ARG A 21 20.91 -10.38 4.52
C ARG A 21 20.40 -9.00 4.06
N GLY A 22 21.11 -8.36 3.13
CA GLY A 22 20.69 -7.10 2.53
C GLY A 22 19.44 -7.23 1.65
N GLY A 23 19.33 -8.32 0.89
CA GLY A 23 18.15 -8.63 0.06
C GLY A 23 16.91 -8.92 0.87
N SER A 24 17.05 -9.75 1.91
CA SER A 24 15.94 -10.07 2.81
C SER A 24 15.49 -8.85 3.62
N ALA A 25 16.41 -7.96 4.02
CA ALA A 25 16.07 -6.69 4.65
C ALA A 25 15.29 -5.77 3.68
N ARG A 26 15.75 -5.64 2.44
CA ARG A 26 15.06 -4.85 1.40
C ARG A 26 13.67 -5.42 1.07
N ALA A 27 13.55 -6.74 0.93
CA ALA A 27 12.27 -7.41 0.69
C ALA A 27 11.27 -7.17 1.83
N ARG A 28 11.74 -7.19 3.09
CA ARG A 28 10.91 -6.84 4.27
C ARG A 28 10.44 -5.39 4.23
N GLN A 29 11.31 -4.46 3.88
CA GLN A 29 10.94 -3.04 3.73
C GLN A 29 9.88 -2.83 2.66
N LEU A 30 10.03 -3.50 1.50
CA LEU A 30 9.04 -3.43 0.42
C LEU A 30 7.68 -3.99 0.85
N ARG A 31 7.65 -5.18 1.45
CA ARG A 31 6.40 -5.76 1.98
C ARG A 31 5.71 -4.84 2.99
N LYS A 32 6.47 -4.21 3.90
CA LYS A 32 5.92 -3.26 4.86
C LYS A 32 5.29 -2.05 4.16
N ARG A 33 5.97 -1.49 3.14
CA ARG A 33 5.45 -0.36 2.36
C ARG A 33 4.17 -0.74 1.62
N GLU A 34 4.13 -1.91 0.99
CA GLU A 34 2.96 -2.42 0.28
C GLU A 34 1.78 -2.65 1.23
N GLN A 35 2.01 -3.25 2.40
CA GLN A 35 0.96 -3.45 3.40
C GLN A 35 0.38 -2.13 3.88
N MET A 36 1.23 -1.13 4.18
CA MET A 36 0.74 0.20 4.55
C MET A 36 -0.04 0.87 3.42
N LEU A 37 0.39 0.71 2.17
CA LEU A 37 -0.35 1.22 1.01
C LEU A 37 -1.75 0.57 0.92
N ARG A 38 -1.83 -0.75 1.06
CA ARG A 38 -3.11 -1.49 1.05
C ARG A 38 -4.05 -1.02 2.16
N GLN A 39 -3.54 -0.84 3.37
CA GLN A 39 -4.33 -0.31 4.49
C GLN A 39 -4.83 1.10 4.21
N LYS A 40 -3.98 1.99 3.70
CA LYS A 40 -4.39 3.35 3.33
C LYS A 40 -5.49 3.33 2.27
N LEU A 41 -5.33 2.52 1.22
CA LEU A 41 -6.34 2.41 0.16
C LEU A 41 -7.66 1.84 0.69
N LYS A 42 -7.61 0.84 1.56
CA LYS A 42 -8.82 0.26 2.18
C LYS A 42 -9.52 1.26 3.10
N ASN A 43 -8.79 1.93 3.99
CA ASN A 43 -9.37 2.89 4.93
C ASN A 43 -10.05 4.07 4.21
N ASN A 44 -9.47 4.56 3.10
CA ASN A 44 -10.12 5.60 2.29
C ASN A 44 -11.48 5.14 1.71
N HIS A 45 -11.62 3.85 1.41
CA HIS A 45 -12.86 3.29 0.89
C HIS A 45 -13.89 3.03 2.01
N ASP A 46 -13.42 2.54 3.15
CA ASP A 46 -14.24 2.29 4.34
C ASP A 46 -14.80 3.60 4.92
N GLU A 47 -14.00 4.69 4.96
CA GLU A 47 -14.49 6.01 5.41
C GLU A 47 -15.54 6.61 4.46
N GLN A 48 -15.41 6.40 3.16
CA GLN A 48 -16.42 6.85 2.18
C GLN A 48 -17.73 6.06 2.30
N SER A 49 -17.64 4.74 2.48
CA SER A 49 -18.79 3.86 2.63
C SER A 49 -19.50 4.04 3.99
N GLN A 50 -18.77 4.27 5.08
CA GLN A 50 -19.36 4.64 6.36
C GLN A 50 -20.08 5.99 6.30
N ARG A 51 -19.49 7.01 5.68
CA ARG A 51 -20.15 8.32 5.47
C ARG A 51 -21.39 8.22 4.58
N GLN A 52 -21.43 7.28 3.64
CA GLN A 52 -22.62 7.00 2.84
C GLN A 52 -23.69 6.30 3.69
N LEU A 53 -23.35 5.25 4.45
CA LEU A 53 -24.29 4.57 5.34
C LEU A 53 -24.89 5.50 6.40
N GLU A 54 -24.11 6.40 7.01
CA GLU A 54 -24.62 7.39 7.96
C GLU A 54 -25.53 8.45 7.32
N ARG A 55 -25.33 8.75 6.03
CA ARG A 55 -26.25 9.63 5.27
C ARG A 55 -27.56 8.93 4.93
N GLU A 56 -27.52 7.66 4.56
CA GLU A 56 -28.71 6.85 4.27
C GLU A 56 -29.49 6.51 5.56
N LEU A 57 -28.82 6.42 6.71
CA LEU A 57 -29.44 6.23 8.03
C LEU A 57 -29.79 7.55 8.74
N SER A 58 -30.00 8.63 7.99
CA SER A 58 -30.50 9.87 8.61
C SER A 58 -31.85 9.60 9.30
N PRO A 59 -32.04 10.03 10.56
CA PRO A 59 -33.26 9.77 11.33
C PRO A 59 -34.52 10.37 10.69
N SER A 60 -34.37 11.21 9.67
CA SER A 60 -35.42 11.76 8.82
C SER A 60 -36.29 10.67 8.15
N PHE A 61 -35.71 9.51 7.78
CA PHE A 61 -36.48 8.41 7.15
C PHE A 61 -37.45 7.73 8.13
N PHE A 62 -37.12 7.68 9.43
CA PHE A 62 -37.97 7.08 10.46
C PHE A 62 -39.15 7.98 10.87
N LEU A 63 -39.05 9.29 10.66
CA LEU A 63 -40.12 10.24 10.99
C LEU A 63 -41.27 10.27 9.96
N LEU A 64 -41.08 9.71 8.76
CA LEU A 64 -42.08 9.74 7.68
C LEU A 64 -43.12 8.61 7.76
N ILE A 65 -42.85 7.54 8.51
CA ILE A 65 -43.72 6.34 8.58
C ILE A 65 -44.75 6.46 9.74
N SER A 66 -44.64 7.49 10.58
CA SER A 66 -45.45 7.63 11.81
C SER A 66 -46.61 8.62 11.71
N TYR A 67 -47.03 9.04 10.50
CA TYR A 67 -48.17 9.95 10.31
C TYR A 67 -49.26 9.34 9.42
#